data_AF-A0A060CCL7-F1
#
_entry.id   AF-A0A060CCL7-F1
#
_cell.length_a   1.000
_cell.length_b   1.000
_cell.length_c   1.000
_cell.angle_alpha   90.00
_cell.angle_beta   90.00
_cell.angle_gamma   90.00
#
_symmetry.space_group_name_H-M   'P 1'
#
loop_
_entity.id
_entity.type
_entity.pdbx_description
1 polymer ?
#
loop_
_entity_poly.entity_id
_entity_poly.type
_entity_poly.pdbx_seq_one_letter_code
_entity_poly.pdbx_strand_id
1 'polypeptide(L)' 'MALVTPLRDGMNLVAKEYLACHDGRDGALVLSDMCGAANELTESFIVNPYDTEALCEALHSALEISPEESKRRNL' A
#
# COMPACT_ATOMS: atom_id res chain seq x y z
N MET A 1 1.67 8.95 2.33
CA MET A 1 2.11 7.55 2.15
C MET A 1 1.93 6.79 3.47
N ALA A 2 1.48 5.54 3.41
CA ALA A 2 1.43 4.61 4.54
C ALA A 2 2.12 3.29 4.19
N LEU A 3 2.84 2.73 5.17
CA LEU A 3 3.51 1.42 5.07
C LEU A 3 2.89 0.46 6.10
N VAL A 4 2.35 -0.65 5.61
CA VAL A 4 1.68 -1.68 6.40
C VAL A 4 2.31 -3.03 6.10
N THR A 5 3.30 -3.44 6.91
CA THR A 5 4.06 -4.69 6.73
C THR A 5 3.89 -5.70 7.89
N PRO A 6 2.65 -6.14 8.20
CA PRO A 6 2.45 -7.18 9.20
C PRO A 6 3.01 -8.52 8.72
N LEU A 7 3.65 -9.28 9.62
CA LEU A 7 4.09 -10.65 9.33
C LEU A 7 2.92 -11.66 9.33
N ARG A 8 1.78 -11.30 9.93
CA ARG A 8 0.51 -12.03 9.86
C ARG A 8 -0.63 -11.16 10.37
N ASP A 9 -1.57 -10.77 9.51
CA ASP A 9 -2.75 -10.00 9.91
C ASP A 9 -3.98 -10.51 9.17
N GLY A 10 -5.06 -10.78 9.90
CA GLY A 10 -6.32 -11.26 9.33
C GLY A 10 -7.09 -10.18 8.57
N MET A 11 -7.04 -8.92 9.04
CA MET A 11 -7.68 -7.78 8.38
C MET A 11 -7.10 -6.48 8.93
N ASN A 12 -6.34 -5.75 8.12
CA ASN A 12 -5.81 -4.46 8.53
C ASN A 12 -6.79 -3.34 8.20
N LEU A 13 -7.56 -2.91 9.21
CA LEU A 13 -8.51 -1.81 9.04
C LEU A 13 -7.82 -0.45 8.91
N VAL A 14 -6.62 -0.29 9.48
CA VAL A 14 -5.82 0.95 9.37
C VAL A 14 -5.48 1.26 7.92
N ALA A 15 -5.21 0.24 7.10
CA ALA A 15 -5.02 0.39 5.66
C ALA A 15 -6.27 0.96 4.96
N LYS A 16 -7.46 0.50 5.35
CA LYS A 16 -8.75 1.00 4.81
C LYS A 16 -9.06 2.41 5.32
N GLU A 17 -8.77 2.70 6.58
CA GLU A 17 -8.92 4.03 7.17
C GLU A 17 -8.02 5.06 6.47
N TYR A 18 -6.78 4.68 6.15
CA TYR A 18 -5.85 5.53 5.39
C TYR A 18 -6.44 5.95 4.04
N LEU A 19 -7.00 5.00 3.28
CA LEU A 19 -7.65 5.28 1.99
C LEU A 19 -8.91 6.14 2.15
N ALA A 20 -9.73 5.85 3.16
CA ALA A 20 -10.93 6.63 3.45
C ALA A 20 -10.61 8.09 3.82
N CYS A 21 -9.47 8.35 4.46
CA CYS A 21 -9.02 9.69 4.80
C CYS A 21 -8.35 10.44 3.64
N HIS A 22 -7.86 9.73 2.61
CA HIS A 22 -7.17 10.33 1.47
C HIS A 22 -8.06 10.65 0.27
N ASP A 23 -9.35 10.30 0.31
CA ASP A 23 -10.38 10.63 -0.69
C ASP A 23 -9.92 10.51 -2.17
N GLY A 24 -9.05 9.53 -2.46
CA GLY A 24 -8.50 9.23 -3.79
C GLY A 24 -7.63 10.34 -4.42
N ARG A 25 -7.07 11.23 -3.60
CA ARG A 25 -6.38 12.45 -4.06
C ARG A 25 -5.04 12.62 -3.38
N ASP A 26 -4.07 11.73 -3.61
CA ASP A 26 -2.64 11.91 -3.33
C ASP A 26 -2.13 11.08 -2.14
N GLY A 27 -1.95 9.78 -2.36
CA GLY A 27 -1.39 8.87 -1.38
C GLY A 27 -0.69 7.67 -2.02
N ALA A 28 0.07 6.93 -1.23
CA ALA A 28 0.59 5.65 -1.66
C ALA A 28 0.52 4.70 -0.48
N LEU A 29 0.00 3.50 -0.72
CA LEU A 29 -0.15 2.47 0.27
C LEU A 29 0.77 1.31 -0.13
N VAL A 30 1.72 0.99 0.74
CA VAL A 30 2.58 -0.19 0.63
C VAL A 30 2.09 -1.22 1.64
N LEU A 31 1.69 -2.39 1.16
CA LEU A 31 1.01 -3.42 1.92
C LEU A 31 1.74 -4.76 1.80
N SER A 32 1.90 -5.47 2.92
CA SER A 32 2.38 -6.84 2.86
C SER A 32 1.33 -7.77 2.23
N ASP A 33 1.77 -8.72 1.41
CA ASP A 33 0.97 -9.86 0.93
C ASP A 33 0.38 -10.74 2.05
N MET A 34 0.96 -10.68 3.25
CA MET A 34 0.49 -11.37 4.45
C MET A 34 -0.60 -10.60 5.22
N CYS A 35 -0.95 -9.41 4.75
CA CYS A 35 -2.06 -8.63 5.26
C CYS A 35 -3.38 -9.09 4.61
N GLY A 36 -4.39 -9.43 5.40
CA GLY A 36 -5.70 -9.79 4.85
C GLY A 36 -6.35 -8.70 3.98
N ALA A 37 -6.00 -7.43 4.20
CA ALA A 37 -6.45 -6.32 3.35
C ALA A 37 -5.81 -6.33 1.94
N ALA A 38 -4.68 -7.02 1.74
CA ALA A 38 -4.02 -7.14 0.43
C ALA A 38 -4.91 -7.81 -0.62
N ASN A 39 -5.78 -8.72 -0.21
CA ASN A 39 -6.74 -9.39 -1.11
C ASN A 39 -7.83 -8.43 -1.64
N GLU A 40 -8.13 -7.36 -0.92
CA GLU A 40 -9.15 -6.38 -1.30
C GLU A 40 -8.55 -5.10 -1.90
N LEU A 41 -7.31 -4.77 -1.53
CA LEU A 41 -6.61 -3.53 -1.91
C LEU A 41 -5.55 -3.80 -2.99
N THR A 42 -5.93 -4.46 -4.08
CA THR A 42 -5.02 -4.93 -5.14
C THR A 42 -4.29 -3.82 -5.89
N GLU A 43 -4.79 -2.59 -5.84
CA GLU A 43 -4.17 -1.42 -6.48
C GLU A 43 -2.98 -0.85 -5.68
N SER A 44 -2.84 -1.27 -4.41
CA SER A 44 -1.73 -0.88 -3.55
C SER A 44 -0.42 -1.58 -3.94
N PHE A 45 0.71 -1.06 -3.45
CA PHE A 45 2.01 -1.69 -3.64
C PHE A 45 2.13 -2.91 -2.72
N ILE A 46 1.76 -4.08 -3.24
CA ILE A 46 1.86 -5.34 -2.52
C ILE A 46 3.30 -5.85 -2.52
N VAL A 47 3.83 -6.13 -1.34
CA VAL A 47 5.23 -6.57 -1.14
C VAL A 47 5.31 -7.78 -0.23
N ASN A 48 6.31 -8.63 -0.47
CA ASN A 48 6.67 -9.67 0.50
C ASN A 48 7.52 -9.01 1.62
N PRO A 49 7.12 -9.09 2.91
CA PRO A 49 7.84 -8.43 3.99
C PRO A 49 9.21 -9.06 4.27
N TYR A 50 9.49 -10.26 3.74
CA TYR A 50 10.78 -10.92 3.82
C TYR A 50 11.75 -10.50 2.70
N ASP A 51 11.25 -9.83 1.65
CA ASP A 51 12.06 -9.34 0.55
C ASP A 51 12.34 -7.84 0.76
N THR A 52 13.49 -7.56 1.36
CA THR A 52 13.89 -6.18 1.69
C THR A 52 14.25 -5.36 0.46
N GLU A 53 14.69 -5.98 -0.64
CA GLU A 53 14.99 -5.28 -1.89
C GLU A 53 13.69 -4.82 -2.56
N ALA A 54 12.74 -5.75 -2.74
CA ALA A 54 11.43 -5.43 -3.29
C ALA A 54 10.69 -4.38 -2.43
N LEU A 55 10.82 -4.44 -1.10
CA LEU A 55 10.27 -3.42 -0.22
C LEU A 55 10.89 -2.04 -0.46
N CYS A 56 12.22 -1.95 -0.63
CA CYS A 56 12.89 -0.69 -0.93
C CYS A 56 12.44 -0.12 -2.28
N GLU A 57 12.33 -0.96 -3.31
CA GLU A 57 11.86 -0.55 -4.64
C GLU A 57 10.40 -0.08 -4.62
N ALA A 58 9.54 -0.77 -3.89
CA ALA A 58 8.15 -0.39 -3.72
C ALA A 58 8.01 0.94 -2.97
N LEU A 59 8.81 1.16 -1.93
CA LEU A 59 8.85 2.44 -1.21
C LEU A 59 9.33 3.57 -2.11
N HIS A 60 10.39 3.34 -2.89
CA HIS A 60 10.89 4.33 -3.85
C HIS A 60 9.82 4.69 -4.88
N SER A 61 9.17 3.68 -5.47
CA SER A 61 8.09 3.85 -6.44
C SER A 61 6.88 4.58 -5.83
N ALA A 62 6.54 4.28 -4.58
CA ALA A 62 5.46 4.93 -3.84
C ALA A 62 5.75 6.41 -3.53
N LEU A 63 7.02 6.78 -3.35
CA LEU A 63 7.43 8.18 -3.13
C LEU A 63 7.49 8.99 -4.43
N GLU A 64 7.80 8.35 -5.55
CA GLU A 64 7.91 8.99 -6.86
C GLU A 64 6.63 8.92 -7.70
N ILE A 65 5.56 8.31 -7.16
CA ILE A 65 4.31 8.15 -7.88
C ILE A 65 3.75 9.51 -8.32
N SER A 66 3.38 9.61 -9.60
CA SER A 66 2.73 10.81 -10.11
C SER A 66 1.29 10.90 -9.58
N PRO A 67 0.71 12.10 -9.42
CA PRO A 67 -0.68 12.25 -8.98
C PRO A 67 -1.69 11.52 -9.89
N GLU A 68 -1.39 11.42 -11.18
CA GLU A 68 -2.22 10.70 -12.15
C GLU A 68 -2.16 9.17 -11.93
N GLU A 69 -0.97 8.64 -11.64
CA GLU A 69 -0.78 7.23 -11.31
C GLU A 69 -1.36 6.87 -9.94
N SER A 70 -1.26 7.78 -8.97
CA SER A 70 -1.90 7.68 -7.65
C SER A 70 -3.41 7.52 -7.79
N LYS A 71 -4.04 8.42 -8.55
CA LYS A 71 -5.48 8.36 -8.85
C LYS A 71 -5.86 7.08 -9.59
N ARG A 72 -5.07 6.62 -10.56
CA ARG A 72 -5.33 5.38 -11.29
C ARG A 72 -5.39 4.17 -10.36
N ARG A 73 -4.51 4.15 -9.35
CA ARG A 73 -4.45 3.11 -8.31
C ARG A 73 -5.41 3.34 -7.15
N ASN A 74 -6.27 4.35 -7.21
CA ASN A 74 -7.14 4.76 -6.10
C ASN A 74 -6.36 4.98 -4.78
N LEU A 75 -5.11 5.47 -4.88
CA LEU A 75 -4.20 5.75 -3.77
C LEU A 75 -4.12 7.24 -3.45
#